data_AF-A0AA42KUL6-F1
#
_entry.id   AF-A0AA42KUL6-F1
#
_cell.length_a   1.000
_cell.length_b   1.000
_cell.length_c   1.000
_cell.angle_alpha   90.00
_cell.angle_beta   90.00
_cell.angle_gamma   90.00
#
_symmetry.space_group_name_H-M   'P 1'
#
loop_
_entity.id
_entity.type
_entity.pdbx_description
1 polymer ?
#
loop_
_entity_poly.entity_id
_entity_poly.type
_entity_poly.pdbx_seq_one_letter_code
_entity_poly.pdbx_strand_id
1 'polypeptide(L)' 'MTITLQDKLARVEKIKNEKVWWLADFSEGKNKRPDHELENRRVDVEILEAVAQDYRNAIARKAEGEAA' A
#
# COMPACT_ATOMS: atom_id res chain seq x y z
N MET A 1 10.96 18.09 10.57
CA MET A 1 10.25 17.90 9.28
C MET A 1 8.93 17.22 9.57
N THR A 2 7.81 17.81 9.16
CA THR A 2 6.47 17.22 9.37
C THR A 2 6.12 16.37 8.14
N ILE A 3 5.74 15.11 8.36
CA ILE A 3 5.31 14.21 7.27
C ILE A 3 3.86 14.53 6.90
N THR A 4 3.62 14.91 5.63
CA THR A 4 2.30 15.24 5.11
C THR A 4 1.46 13.98 4.79
N LEU A 5 0.16 14.14 4.55
CA LEU A 5 -0.68 13.02 4.10
C LEU A 5 -0.25 12.52 2.72
N GLN A 6 0.22 13.43 1.86
CA GLN A 6 0.78 13.12 0.54
C GLN A 6 2.05 12.27 0.66
N ASP A 7 2.95 12.61 1.59
CA ASP A 7 4.16 11.83 1.84
C ASP A 7 3.82 10.42 2.35
N LYS A 8 2.83 10.30 3.25
CA LYS A 8 2.35 9.01 3.75
C LYS A 8 1.74 8.16 2.64
N LEU A 9 0.87 8.75 1.80
CA LEU A 9 0.27 8.07 0.66
C LEU A 9 1.34 7.55 -0.30
N ALA A 10 2.27 8.42 -0.72
CA ALA A 10 3.36 8.04 -1.62
C ALA A 10 4.21 6.90 -1.04
N ARG A 11 4.50 6.93 0.27
CA ARG A 11 5.28 5.88 0.92
C ARG A 11 4.50 4.56 1.00
N VAL A 12 3.22 4.59 1.35
CA VAL A 12 2.38 3.40 1.44
C VAL A 12 2.21 2.74 0.07
N GLU A 13 1.95 3.53 -0.97
CA GLU A 13 1.83 3.01 -2.34
C GLU A 13 3.16 2.39 -2.82
N LYS A 14 4.30 2.99 -2.49
CA LYS A 14 5.61 2.41 -2.77
C LYS A 14 5.78 1.03 -2.10
N ILE A 15 5.49 0.92 -0.80
CA ILE A 15 5.63 -0.36 -0.05
C ILE A 15 4.67 -1.41 -0.62
N LYS A 16 3.44 -1.02 -0.96
CA LYS A 16 2.46 -1.91 -1.59
C LYS A 16 3.00 -2.47 -2.90
N ASN A 17 3.52 -1.61 -3.77
CA ASN A 17 4.06 -2.01 -5.07
C ASN A 17 5.28 -2.94 -4.94
N GLU A 18 6.17 -2.67 -3.98
CA GLU A 18 7.30 -3.57 -3.67
C GLU A 18 6.81 -4.99 -3.32
N LYS A 19 5.73 -5.11 -2.55
CA LYS A 19 5.13 -6.41 -2.19
C LYS A 19 4.40 -7.06 -3.36
N VAL A 20 3.72 -6.28 -4.19
CA VAL A 20 3.06 -6.78 -5.41
C VAL A 20 4.10 -7.37 -6.38
N TRP A 21 5.23 -6.69 -6.60
CA TRP A 21 6.31 -7.21 -7.42
C TRP A 21 6.91 -8.48 -6.83
N TRP A 22 7.13 -8.51 -5.51
CA TRP A 22 7.58 -9.71 -4.84
C TRP A 22 6.60 -10.88 -5.03
N LEU A 23 5.28 -10.66 -4.92
CA LEU A 23 4.29 -11.70 -5.19
C LEU A 23 4.32 -12.17 -6.65
N ALA A 24 4.54 -11.28 -7.60
CA ALA A 24 4.66 -11.65 -9.01
C ALA A 24 5.88 -12.56 -9.27
N ASP A 25 7.01 -12.28 -8.62
CA ASP A 25 8.24 -13.06 -8.81
C ASP A 25 8.24 -14.41 -8.06
N PHE A 26 7.48 -14.50 -6.96
CA PHE A 26 7.63 -15.59 -5.98
C PHE A 26 6.36 -16.38 -5.68
N SER A 27 5.20 -16.07 -6.28
CA SER A 27 3.96 -16.83 -6.03
C SER A 27 3.86 -18.16 -6.79
N GLU A 28 4.66 -18.33 -7.84
CA GLU A 28 4.65 -19.51 -8.70
C GLU A 28 6.03 -19.85 -9.27
N GLY A 29 6.11 -20.97 -9.99
CA GLY A 29 7.33 -21.42 -10.66
C GLY A 29 8.43 -21.90 -9.72
N LYS A 30 9.66 -21.97 -10.25
CA LYS A 30 10.83 -22.55 -9.55
C LYS A 30 11.31 -21.76 -8.33
N ASN A 31 10.90 -20.49 -8.24
CA ASN A 31 11.25 -19.60 -7.13
C ASN A 31 10.10 -19.50 -6.11
N LYS A 32 9.03 -20.29 -6.27
CA LYS A 32 7.85 -20.21 -5.42
C LYS A 32 8.24 -20.28 -3.94
N ARG A 33 7.79 -19.29 -3.18
CA ARG A 33 7.98 -19.23 -1.72
C ARG A 33 6.90 -20.03 -0.99
N PRO A 34 7.12 -20.42 0.27
CA PRO A 34 6.12 -21.12 1.06
C PRO A 34 4.77 -20.39 1.11
N ASP A 35 3.66 -21.15 1.11
CA ASP A 35 2.33 -20.54 1.01
C ASP A 35 2.00 -19.58 2.16
N HIS A 36 2.42 -19.89 3.38
CA HIS A 36 2.26 -18.99 4.54
C HIS A 36 3.00 -17.66 4.34
N GLU A 37 4.12 -17.68 3.60
CA GLU A 37 4.83 -16.46 3.26
C GLU A 37 4.02 -15.64 2.26
N LEU A 38 3.51 -16.28 1.19
CA LEU A 38 2.69 -15.62 0.18
C LEU A 38 1.44 -14.99 0.80
N GLU A 39 0.78 -15.72 1.70
CA GLU A 39 -0.43 -15.27 2.37
C GLU A 39 -0.18 -14.00 3.20
N ASN A 40 0.89 -13.97 3.99
CA ASN A 40 1.27 -12.79 4.75
C ASN A 40 1.46 -11.56 3.83
N ARG A 41 2.07 -11.72 2.64
CA ARG A 41 2.28 -10.59 1.72
C ARG A 41 0.98 -10.18 1.02
N ARG A 42 0.05 -11.10 0.76
CA ARG A 42 -1.28 -10.76 0.23
C ARG A 42 -2.06 -9.92 1.23
N VAL A 43 -2.11 -10.36 2.48
CA VAL A 43 -2.73 -9.61 3.59
C VAL A 43 -2.07 -8.23 3.74
N ASP A 44 -0.74 -8.15 3.68
CA ASP A 44 -0.05 -6.86 3.71
C ASP A 44 -0.49 -5.93 2.56
N VAL A 45 -0.63 -6.45 1.33
CA VAL A 45 -1.08 -5.66 0.17
C VAL A 45 -2.51 -5.15 0.38
N GLU A 46 -3.41 -5.98 0.89
CA GLU A 46 -4.80 -5.59 1.19
C GLU A 46 -4.85 -4.47 2.24
N ILE A 47 -4.09 -4.61 3.34
CA ILE A 47 -4.00 -3.59 4.38
C ILE A 47 -3.43 -2.28 3.82
N LEU A 48 -2.35 -2.36 3.02
CA LEU A 48 -1.72 -1.18 2.45
C LEU A 48 -2.63 -0.46 1.44
N GLU A 49 -3.46 -1.18 0.69
CA GLU A 49 -4.48 -0.57 -0.16
C GLU A 49 -5.54 0.17 0.68
N ALA A 50 -6.04 -0.45 1.75
CA ALA A 50 -7.01 0.18 2.64
C ALA A 50 -6.43 1.47 3.28
N VAL A 51 -5.19 1.42 3.76
CA VAL A 51 -4.49 2.59 4.31
C VAL A 51 -4.27 3.67 3.26
N ALA A 52 -3.90 3.30 2.02
CA ALA A 52 -3.78 4.26 0.92
C ALA A 52 -5.13 4.95 0.66
N GLN A 53 -6.23 4.19 0.67
CA GLN A 53 -7.56 4.75 0.48
C GLN A 53 -7.95 5.72 1.61
N ASP A 54 -7.63 5.41 2.86
CA ASP A 54 -7.85 6.31 3.98
C ASP A 54 -7.11 7.64 3.81
N TYR A 55 -5.87 7.61 3.33
CA TYR A 55 -5.11 8.82 3.03
C TYR A 55 -5.68 9.60 1.86
N ARG A 56 -6.11 8.94 0.77
CA ARG A 56 -6.80 9.60 -0.34
C ARG A 56 -8.06 10.32 0.15
N ASN A 57 -8.87 9.65 0.97
CA ASN A 57 -10.09 10.23 1.55
C ASN A 57 -9.79 11.40 2.50
N ALA A 58 -8.72 11.31 3.29
CA ALA A 58 -8.30 12.39 4.18
C ALA A 58 -7.78 13.61 3.41
N ILE A 59 -7.04 13.40 2.32
CA ILE A 59 -6.57 14.46 1.42
C ILE A 59 -7.77 15.16 0.76
N ALA A 60 -8.74 14.41 0.25
CA ALA A 60 -9.94 14.97 -0.38
C ALA A 60 -10.73 15.84 0.61
N ARG A 61 -11.01 15.34 1.82
CA ARG A 61 -11.70 16.10 2.88
C ARG A 61 -10.98 17.39 3.25
N LYS A 62 -9.64 17.36 3.29
CA LYS A 62 -8.83 18.57 3.55
C LYS A 62 -9.00 19.60 2.43
N ALA A 63 -8.98 19.17 1.18
CA ALA A 63 -9.16 20.08 0.04
C ALA A 63 -10.57 20.69 -0.01
N GLU A 64 -11.60 19.91 0.30
CA GLU A 64 -12.99 20.39 0.38
C GLU A 64 -13.20 21.40 1.51
N GLY A 65 -12.63 21.13 2.69
CA GLY A 65 -12.71 22.05 3.84
C GLY A 65 -11.90 23.33 3.69
N GLU A 66 -10.87 23.35 2.83
CA GLU A 66 -10.11 24.56 2.47
C GLU A 66 -10.80 25.40 1.38
N ALA A 67 -11.78 24.82 0.66
CA ALA A 67 -12.52 25.48 -0.41
C ALA A 67 -13.87 26.09 0.02
N ALA A 68 -14.28 25.87 1.27
CA ALA A 68 -15.51 26.37 1.89
C ALA A 68 -15.27 27.59 2.80
#